data_AF-A0AAU5YFJ8-F1
#
_entry.id   AF-A0AAU5YFJ8-F1
#
_cell.length_a   1.000
_cell.length_b   1.000
_cell.length_c   1.000
_cell.angle_alpha   90.00
_cell.angle_beta   90.00
_cell.angle_gamma   90.00
#
_symmetry.space_group_name_H-M   'P 1'
#
loop_
_entity.id
_entity.type
_entity.pdbx_description
1 polymer ?
#
loop_
_entity_poly.entity_id
_entity_poly.type
_entity_poly.pdbx_seq_one_letter_code
_entity_poly.pdbx_strand_id
1 'polypeptide(L)' 'MVSRAKDTHTTNRVFRVPDQDWEDFGVLVGERNRAHLLREFIAWYLRRPKAALPKRPEARDAGAARNIAES' A
#
# COMPACT_ATOMS: atom_id res chain seq x y z
N MET A 1 -17.27 10.64 -34.04
CA MET A 1 -16.11 10.79 -33.14
C MET A 1 -16.23 9.75 -32.05
N VAL A 2 -15.32 8.77 -31.98
CA VAL A 2 -15.31 7.79 -30.90
C VAL A 2 -14.45 8.36 -29.79
N SER A 3 -15.06 8.73 -28.67
CA SER A 3 -14.34 9.23 -27.49
C SER A 3 -13.44 8.13 -26.96
N ARG A 4 -12.13 8.35 -27.00
CA ARG A 4 -11.11 7.48 -26.37
C ARG A 4 -11.33 7.55 -24.87
N ALA A 5 -12.04 6.58 -24.29
CA ALA A 5 -12.08 6.44 -22.85
C ALA A 5 -10.63 6.37 -22.35
N LYS A 6 -10.25 7.27 -21.45
CA LYS A 6 -8.89 7.26 -20.89
C LYS A 6 -8.71 5.94 -20.14
N ASP A 7 -7.79 5.10 -20.61
CA ASP A 7 -7.18 4.00 -19.85
C ASP A 7 -6.47 4.59 -18.61
N THR A 8 -7.28 5.00 -17.62
CA THR A 8 -6.82 5.69 -16.41
C THR A 8 -6.57 4.70 -15.28
N HIS A 9 -7.01 3.46 -15.46
CA HIS A 9 -6.92 2.42 -14.44
C HIS A 9 -5.91 1.36 -14.89
N THR A 10 -4.82 1.25 -14.13
CA THR A 10 -3.92 0.11 -14.22
C THR A 10 -4.71 -1.19 -13.99
N THR A 11 -4.47 -2.22 -14.80
CA THR A 11 -5.12 -3.54 -14.65
C THR A 11 -4.96 -4.07 -13.22
N ASN A 12 -6.05 -4.52 -12.62
CA ASN A 12 -6.01 -5.13 -11.30
C ASN A 12 -5.17 -6.43 -11.32
N ARG A 13 -4.32 -6.63 -10.31
CA ARG A 13 -3.51 -7.83 -10.12
C ARG A 13 -3.85 -8.42 -8.75
N VAL A 14 -4.23 -9.69 -8.73
CA VAL A 14 -4.61 -10.38 -7.48
C VAL A 14 -3.35 -10.74 -6.70
N PHE A 15 -3.32 -10.34 -5.43
CA PHE A 15 -2.30 -10.71 -4.46
C PHE A 15 -2.99 -11.33 -3.26
N ARG A 16 -2.56 -12.52 -2.85
CA ARG A 16 -3.10 -13.20 -1.67
C ARG A 16 -2.21 -12.93 -0.47
N VAL A 17 -2.82 -12.53 0.63
CA VAL A 17 -2.15 -12.28 1.90
C VAL A 17 -3.08 -12.74 3.03
N PRO A 18 -2.57 -13.21 4.18
CA PRO A 18 -3.42 -13.52 5.32
C PRO A 18 -4.21 -12.30 5.79
N ASP A 19 -5.47 -12.50 6.20
CA ASP A 19 -6.36 -11.39 6.58
C ASP A 19 -5.76 -10.54 7.71
N GLN A 20 -5.14 -11.17 8.72
CA GLN A 20 -4.49 -10.46 9.82
C GLN A 20 -3.36 -9.54 9.34
N ASP A 21 -2.52 -10.02 8.41
CA ASP A 21 -1.43 -9.21 7.86
C ASP A 21 -1.97 -8.02 7.06
N TRP A 22 -3.12 -8.19 6.38
CA TRP A 22 -3.76 -7.13 5.62
C TRP A 22 -4.36 -6.03 6.50
N GLU A 23 -4.97 -6.42 7.61
CA GLU A 23 -5.52 -5.49 8.59
C GLU A 23 -4.40 -4.75 9.32
N ASP A 24 -3.43 -5.46 9.89
CA ASP A 24 -2.26 -4.86 10.56
C ASP A 24 -1.54 -3.87 9.64
N PHE A 25 -1.32 -4.25 8.38
CA PHE A 25 -0.74 -3.37 7.38
C PHE A 25 -1.60 -2.11 7.15
N GLY A 26 -2.93 -2.27 7.08
CA GLY A 26 -3.88 -1.18 6.95
C GLY A 26 -3.83 -0.19 8.10
N VAL A 27 -3.68 -0.66 9.33
CA VAL A 27 -3.59 0.24 10.47
C VAL A 27 -2.28 1.03 10.46
N LEU A 28 -1.18 0.41 10.01
CA LEU A 28 0.13 1.06 9.93
C LEU A 28 0.23 2.13 8.83
N VAL A 29 -0.41 1.89 7.67
CA VAL A 29 -0.20 2.72 6.47
C VAL A 29 -1.43 3.54 6.08
N GLY A 30 -2.58 3.20 6.65
CA GLY A 30 -3.90 3.66 6.25
C GLY A 30 -4.51 2.76 5.17
N GLU A 31 -5.79 2.41 5.34
CA GLU A 31 -6.48 1.44 4.47
C GLU A 31 -6.42 1.77 2.98
N ARG A 32 -6.48 3.07 2.64
CA ARG A 32 -6.47 3.59 1.27
C ARG A 32 -5.06 3.69 0.67
N ASN A 33 -4.02 3.60 1.49
CA ASN A 33 -2.63 3.78 1.07
C ASN A 33 -1.89 2.46 0.83
N ARG A 34 -2.47 1.31 1.19
CA ARG A 34 -1.88 -0.02 1.01
C ARG A 34 -1.33 -0.22 -0.41
N ALA A 35 -2.17 0.05 -1.42
CA ALA A 35 -1.79 -0.09 -2.83
C ALA A 35 -0.74 0.93 -3.28
N HIS A 36 -0.70 2.12 -2.67
CA HIS A 36 0.31 3.12 -2.98
C HIS A 36 1.70 2.65 -2.53
N LEU A 37 1.81 2.20 -1.28
CA LEU A 37 3.08 1.72 -0.73
C LEU A 37 3.60 0.49 -1.47
N LEU A 38 2.72 -0.45 -1.84
CA LEU A 38 3.11 -1.60 -2.67
C LEU A 38 3.68 -1.17 -4.03
N ARG A 39 3.11 -0.14 -4.68
CA ARG A 39 3.65 0.39 -5.95
C ARG A 39 5.01 1.06 -5.76
N GLU A 40 5.20 1.81 -4.68
CA GLU A 40 6.51 2.41 -4.35
C GLU A 40 7.57 1.34 -4.09
N PHE A 41 7.21 0.30 -3.34
CA PHE A 41 8.08 -0.84 -3.09
C PHE A 41 8.46 -1.56 -4.40
N ILE A 42 7.49 -1.83 -5.28
CA ILE A 42 7.76 -2.43 -6.60
C ILE A 42 8.66 -1.52 -7.45
N ALA A 43 8.40 -0.21 -7.47
CA ALA A 43 9.21 0.74 -8.22
C ALA A 43 10.65 0.77 -7.71
N TRP A 44 10.85 0.74 -6.39
CA TRP A 44 12.16 0.64 -5.76
C TRP A 44 12.85 -0.68 -6.09
N TYR A 45 12.14 -1.82 -5.98
CA TYR A 45 12.67 -3.15 -6.26
C TYR A 45 13.14 -3.28 -7.72
N LEU A 46 12.42 -2.66 -8.66
CA LEU A 46 12.78 -2.60 -10.08
C LEU A 46 13.83 -1.52 -10.41
N ARG A 47 14.36 -0.81 -9.40
CA ARG A 47 15.34 0.28 -9.57
C ARG A 47 14.88 1.38 -10.53
N ARG A 48 13.59 1.73 -10.49
CA ARG A 48 13.06 2.81 -11.32
C ARG A 48 13.68 4.15 -10.92
N PRO A 49 13.87 5.09 -11.86
CA PRO A 49 14.38 6.42 -11.54
C PRO A 49 13.54 7.08 -10.45
N LYS A 50 14.20 7.69 -9.45
CA LYS A 50 13.59 8.37 -8.29
C LYS A 50 12.81 7.50 -7.32
N ALA A 51 12.79 6.17 -7.50
CA ALA A 51 12.14 5.30 -6.53
C ALA A 51 12.98 5.16 -5.26
N ALA A 52 12.36 5.38 -4.11
CA ALA A 52 12.96 5.23 -2.80
C ALA A 52 12.32 4.05 -2.06
N LEU A 53 13.10 3.41 -1.18
CA LEU A 53 12.57 2.38 -0.30
C LEU A 53 11.55 3.02 0.65
N PRO A 54 10.30 2.53 0.72
CA PRO A 54 9.33 3.06 1.66
C PRO A 54 9.83 3.00 3.10
N LYS A 55 9.67 4.09 3.86
CA LYS A 55 10.08 4.13 5.26
C LYS A 55 9.17 3.21 6.08
N ARG A 56 9.76 2.32 6.88
CA ARG A 56 9.01 1.54 7.86
C ARG A 56 8.50 2.48 8.98
N PRO A 57 7.21 2.45 9.33
CA PRO A 57 6.68 3.26 10.43
C PRO A 57 7.37 2.90 11.75
N GLU A 58 7.53 3.88 12.63
CA GLU A 58 8.21 3.69 13.91
C GLU A 58 7.29 2.88 14.85
N ALA A 59 7.87 2.19 15.85
CA ALA A 59 7.10 1.36 16.77
C ALA A 59 6.00 2.13 17.54
N ARG A 60 6.16 3.45 17.72
CA ARG A 60 5.14 4.33 18.31
C ARG A 60 3.90 4.46 17.43
N ASP A 61 4.08 4.48 16.11
CA ASP A 61 3.00 4.52 15.13
C ASP A 61 2.29 3.15 15.06
N ALA A 62 3.06 2.06 15.26
CA ALA A 62 2.54 0.70 15.35
C ALA A 62 1.79 0.38 16.66
N GLY A 63 2.18 1.00 17.77
CA GLY A 63 1.52 0.83 19.07
C GLY A 63 0.16 1.56 19.14
N ALA A 64 0.05 2.73 18.52
CA ALA A 64 -1.22 3.45 18.40
C ALA A 64 -2.24 2.66 17.56
N ALA A 65 -1.78 2.00 16.50
CA ALA A 65 -2.57 1.14 15.64
C ALA A 65 -3.23 -0.05 16.38
N ARG A 66 -2.49 -0.73 17.25
CA ARG A 66 -2.98 -1.92 17.98
C ARG A 66 -4.07 -1.59 19.01
N ASN A 67 -3.95 -0.45 19.71
CA ASN A 67 -4.91 -0.06 20.75
C ASN A 67 -6.31 0.30 20.21
N ILE A 68 -6.44 0.60 18.91
CA ILE A 68 -7.73 0.93 18.27
C ILE A 68 -8.44 -0.36 17.81
N ALA A 69 -7.70 -1.44 17.56
CA ALA A 69 -8.26 -2.73 17.14
C ALA A 69 -8.75 -3.59 18.32
N GLU A 70 -8.33 -3.29 19.54
CA GLU A 70 -8.72 -3.99 20.79
C GLU A 70 -9.78 -3.23 21.63
N SER A 71 -10.34 -2.11 21.15
CA SER A 71 -11.39 -1.33 21.84
C SER A 71 -12.73 -1.32 21.10
#